data_AF-A0A2V8V896-F1
#
_entry.id   AF-A0A2V8V896-F1
#
_cell.length_a   1.000
_cell.length_b   1.000
_cell.length_c   1.000
_cell.angle_alpha   90.00
_cell.angle_beta   90.00
_cell.angle_gamma   90.00
#
_symmetry.space_group_name_H-M   'P 1'
#
loop_
_entity.id
_entity.type
_entity.pdbx_description
1 polymer ?
#
loop_
_entity_poly.entity_id
_entity_poly.type
_entity_poly.pdbx_seq_one_letter_code
_entity_poly.pdbx_strand_id
1 'polypeptide(L)'
;MACPEFEDRLIEYADIEGEARTCVDTHLAECASCRKFLEALRVVDTELTARFAEREVSAAFAPAVRRRVEREASARRLSFVPEVLDFVGWGAILALLGLMAWWILPPIPTFKANQAALSLNAALAAGGAFLLVALVIGLRSLADLKR
;
A
#
# COMPACT_ATOMS: atom_id res chain seq x y z
N MET A 1 29.15 4.37 -13.40
CA MET A 1 27.80 4.92 -13.13
C MET A 1 27.15 3.99 -12.14
N ALA A 2 26.58 4.52 -11.06
CA ALA A 2 25.80 3.72 -10.12
C ALA A 2 24.56 3.17 -10.85
N CYS A 3 24.25 1.90 -10.65
CA CYS A 3 23.14 1.21 -11.31
C CYS A 3 22.07 0.94 -10.23
N PRO A 4 21.23 1.94 -9.87
CA PRO A 4 20.36 1.86 -8.70
C PRO A 4 19.37 0.70 -8.78
N GLU A 5 18.82 0.42 -9.98
CA GLU A 5 17.89 -0.69 -10.19
C GLU A 5 18.53 -2.06 -9.90
N PHE A 6 19.82 -2.21 -10.16
CA PHE A 6 20.54 -3.46 -9.90
C PHE A 6 21.07 -3.54 -8.46
N GLU A 7 21.38 -2.41 -7.83
CA GLU A 7 21.77 -2.37 -6.42
C GLU A 7 20.66 -2.91 -5.51
N ASP A 8 19.41 -2.53 -5.75
CA ASP A 8 18.25 -3.04 -5.00
C ASP A 8 18.09 -4.56 -5.19
N ARG A 9 18.22 -5.05 -6.43
CA ARG A 9 18.18 -6.49 -6.72
C ARG A 9 19.37 -7.25 -6.12
N LEU A 10 20.52 -6.60 -5.94
CA LEU A 10 21.71 -7.24 -5.36
C LEU A 10 21.58 -7.48 -3.86
N ILE A 11 20.78 -6.66 -3.16
CA ILE A 11 20.49 -6.87 -1.73
C ILE A 11 19.73 -8.19 -1.53
N GLU A 12 18.78 -8.48 -2.42
CA GLU A 12 17.95 -9.70 -2.40
C GLU A 12 18.56 -10.83 -3.23
N TYR A 13 19.82 -10.71 -3.68
CA TYR A 13 20.42 -11.62 -4.64
C TYR A 13 20.31 -13.09 -4.23
N ALA A 14 20.47 -13.40 -2.94
CA ALA A 14 20.36 -14.76 -2.41
C ALA A 14 18.98 -15.41 -2.66
N ASP A 15 17.92 -14.60 -2.74
CA ASP A 15 16.53 -15.04 -2.90
C ASP A 15 16.05 -14.96 -4.36
N ILE A 16 16.88 -14.44 -5.29
CA ILE A 16 16.55 -14.35 -6.72
C ILE A 16 16.81 -15.69 -7.41
N GLU A 17 15.77 -16.23 -8.04
CA GLU A 17 15.81 -17.46 -8.83
C GLU A 17 15.43 -17.23 -10.30
N GLY A 18 15.75 -18.22 -11.16
CA GLY A 18 15.29 -18.25 -12.55
C GLY A 18 15.89 -17.16 -13.45
N GLU A 19 15.08 -16.62 -14.37
CA GLU A 19 15.53 -15.67 -15.41
C GLU A 19 16.08 -14.36 -14.82
N ALA A 20 15.52 -13.91 -13.70
CA ALA A 20 15.98 -12.71 -13.00
C ALA A 20 17.42 -12.89 -12.50
N ARG A 21 17.79 -14.11 -12.08
CA ARG A 21 19.16 -14.41 -11.63
C ARG A 21 20.15 -14.30 -12.78
N THR A 22 19.82 -14.91 -13.92
CA THR A 22 20.65 -14.85 -15.14
C THR A 22 20.84 -13.42 -15.64
N CYS A 23 19.80 -12.59 -15.55
CA CYS A 23 19.86 -11.16 -15.91
C CYS A 23 20.86 -10.40 -15.01
N VAL A 24 20.79 -10.59 -13.70
CA VAL A 24 21.72 -9.97 -12.74
C VAL A 24 23.15 -10.48 -12.95
N ASP A 25 23.32 -11.79 -13.17
CA ASP A 25 24.64 -12.40 -13.41
C ASP A 25 25.29 -11.87 -14.70
N THR A 26 24.50 -11.67 -15.75
CA THR A 26 24.95 -11.03 -16.99
C THR A 26 25.41 -9.59 -16.72
N HIS A 27 24.63 -8.82 -15.95
CA HIS A 27 25.00 -7.47 -15.57
C HIS A 27 26.29 -7.43 -14.72
N LEU A 28 26.50 -8.38 -13.82
CA LEU A 28 27.71 -8.48 -12.99
C LEU A 28 28.97 -8.81 -13.80
N ALA A 29 28.83 -9.48 -14.95
CA ALA A 29 29.94 -9.73 -15.87
C ALA A 29 30.44 -8.43 -16.52
N GLU A 30 29.52 -7.52 -16.85
CA GLU A 30 29.81 -6.27 -17.55
C GLU A 30 30.12 -5.10 -16.60
N CYS A 31 29.50 -5.07 -15.42
CA CYS A 31 29.59 -3.95 -14.48
C CYS A 31 30.52 -4.23 -13.29
N ALA A 32 31.72 -3.65 -13.32
CA ALA A 32 32.68 -3.75 -12.23
C ALA A 32 32.21 -3.08 -10.91
N SER A 33 31.33 -2.07 -10.99
CA SER A 33 30.80 -1.37 -9.81
C SER A 33 29.86 -2.27 -9.02
N CYS A 34 28.89 -2.88 -9.69
CA CYS A 34 27.94 -3.81 -9.09
C CYS A 34 28.63 -5.06 -8.52
N ARG A 35 29.71 -5.53 -9.16
CA ARG A 35 30.52 -6.63 -8.63
C ARG A 35 31.21 -6.27 -7.31
N LYS A 36 31.80 -5.06 -7.22
CA LYS A 36 32.42 -4.58 -5.97
C LYS A 36 31.38 -4.40 -4.87
N PHE A 37 30.19 -3.92 -5.23
CA PHE A 37 29.08 -3.79 -4.29
C PHE A 37 28.63 -5.15 -3.74
N LEU A 38 28.42 -6.15 -4.61
CA LEU A 38 28.06 -7.50 -4.19
C LEU A 38 29.13 -8.13 -3.30
N GLU A 39 30.40 -7.92 -3.61
CA GLU A 39 31.50 -8.41 -2.78
C GLU A 39 31.50 -7.76 -1.40
N ALA A 40 31.26 -6.45 -1.32
CA ALA A 40 31.13 -5.75 -0.04
C ALA A 40 29.93 -6.28 0.78
N LEU A 41 28.79 -6.55 0.13
CA LEU A 41 27.64 -7.18 0.78
C LEU A 41 27.99 -8.56 1.35
N ARG A 42 28.69 -9.39 0.59
CA ARG A 42 29.14 -10.73 1.04
C ARG A 42 30.09 -10.64 2.23
N VAL A 43 31.03 -9.69 2.23
CA VAL A 43 31.93 -9.49 3.37
C VAL A 43 31.16 -9.09 4.64
N VAL A 44 30.15 -8.23 4.50
CA VAL A 44 29.30 -7.86 5.64
C VAL A 44 28.48 -9.06 6.12
N ASP A 45 27.91 -9.84 5.22
CA ASP A 45 27.11 -11.02 5.55
C ASP A 45 27.93 -12.10 6.25
N THR A 46 29.15 -12.37 5.77
CA THR A 46 30.06 -13.34 6.41
C THR A 46 30.52 -12.87 7.78
N GLU A 47 30.85 -11.58 7.93
CA GLU A 47 31.24 -11.00 9.22
C GLU A 47 30.09 -11.04 10.23
N LEU A 48 28.86 -10.71 9.80
CA LEU A 48 27.67 -10.81 10.64
C LEU A 48 27.39 -12.26 11.03
N THR A 49 27.41 -13.17 10.06
CA THR A 49 27.22 -14.61 10.31
C THR A 49 28.25 -15.12 11.31
N ALA A 50 29.54 -14.77 11.14
CA ALA A 50 30.59 -15.16 12.07
C ALA A 50 30.38 -14.59 13.48
N ARG A 51 30.01 -13.31 13.60
CA ARG A 51 29.75 -12.66 14.90
C ARG A 51 28.56 -13.25 15.65
N PHE A 52 27.58 -13.79 14.93
CA PHE A 52 26.35 -14.32 15.53
C PHE A 52 26.26 -15.86 15.53
N ALA A 53 27.20 -16.57 14.91
CA ALA A 53 27.22 -18.03 14.82
C ALA A 53 27.18 -18.74 16.18
N GLU A 54 27.79 -18.15 17.20
CA GLU A 54 27.89 -18.75 18.55
C GLU A 54 26.80 -18.29 19.52
N ARG A 55 25.91 -17.38 19.08
CA ARG A 55 24.89 -16.83 19.95
C ARG A 55 23.66 -17.72 19.94
N GLU A 56 23.56 -18.59 20.94
CA GLU A 56 22.33 -19.34 21.16
C GLU A 56 21.18 -18.37 21.46
N VAL A 57 20.23 -18.35 20.53
CA VAL A 57 19.02 -17.56 20.64
C VAL A 57 18.02 -18.35 21.47
N SER A 58 17.48 -17.75 22.53
CA SER A 58 16.48 -18.43 23.36
C SER A 58 15.24 -18.80 22.53
N ALA A 59 14.64 -19.95 22.80
CA ALA A 59 13.45 -20.41 22.08
C ALA A 59 12.26 -19.42 22.13
N ALA A 60 12.26 -18.49 23.08
CA ALA A 60 11.28 -17.43 23.23
C ALA A 60 11.55 -16.20 22.32
N PHE A 61 12.73 -16.08 21.72
CA PHE A 61 13.09 -14.92 20.91
C PHE A 61 12.37 -14.90 19.56
N ALA A 62 12.34 -16.01 18.83
CA ALA A 62 11.64 -16.12 17.55
C ALA A 62 10.14 -15.73 17.65
N PRO A 63 9.35 -16.24 18.61
CA PRO A 63 7.97 -15.82 18.76
C PRO A 63 7.86 -14.36 19.25
N ALA A 64 8.79 -13.85 20.06
CA ALA A 64 8.78 -12.45 20.50
C ALA A 64 9.06 -11.47 19.35
N VAL A 65 10.05 -11.77 18.49
CA VAL A 65 10.35 -10.99 17.28
C VAL A 65 9.19 -11.06 16.31
N ARG A 66 8.64 -12.25 16.04
CA ARG A 66 7.48 -12.40 15.17
C ARG A 66 6.30 -11.56 15.66
N ARG A 67 5.98 -11.62 16.96
CA ARG A 67 4.90 -10.82 17.55
C ARG A 67 5.16 -9.31 17.44
N ARG A 68 6.41 -8.89 17.51
CA ARG A 68 6.80 -7.48 17.35
C ARG A 68 6.69 -7.03 15.90
N VAL A 69 7.18 -7.82 14.95
CA VAL A 69 7.06 -7.55 13.51
C VAL A 69 5.59 -7.52 13.09
N GLU A 70 4.77 -8.46 13.56
CA GLU A 70 3.33 -8.46 13.29
C GLU A 70 2.63 -7.21 13.86
N ARG A 71 3.02 -6.76 15.06
CA ARG A 71 2.50 -5.49 15.63
C ARG A 71 2.91 -4.27 14.81
N GLU A 72 4.18 -4.18 14.40
CA GLU A 72 4.68 -3.05 13.63
C GLU A 72 4.14 -3.06 12.19
N ALA A 73 4.01 -4.24 11.57
CA ALA A 73 3.38 -4.42 10.27
C ALA A 73 1.88 -4.12 10.32
N SER A 74 1.19 -4.50 11.41
CA SER A 74 -0.21 -4.15 11.63
C SER A 74 -0.37 -2.64 11.86
N ALA A 75 0.51 -2.01 12.64
CA ALA A 75 0.53 -0.56 12.82
C ALA A 75 0.81 0.20 11.50
N ARG A 76 1.64 -0.37 10.61
CA ARG A 76 1.85 0.15 9.26
C ARG A 76 0.63 -0.07 8.35
N ARG A 77 -0.07 -1.20 8.46
CA ARG A 77 -1.35 -1.45 7.77
C ARG A 77 -2.47 -0.52 8.27
N LEU A 78 -2.37 -0.03 9.50
CA LEU A 78 -3.25 0.98 10.07
C LEU A 78 -2.98 2.41 9.56
N SER A 79 -2.16 2.59 8.51
CA SER A 79 -2.21 3.81 7.72
C SER A 79 -3.54 3.86 6.94
N PHE A 80 -4.63 4.15 7.65
CA PHE A 80 -5.94 4.54 7.14
C PHE A 80 -5.94 5.97 6.57
N VAL A 81 -4.82 6.69 6.75
CA VAL A 81 -4.62 8.06 6.29
C VAL A 81 -4.82 8.25 4.78
N PRO A 82 -4.25 7.42 3.87
CA PRO A 82 -4.46 7.61 2.44
C PRO A 82 -5.90 7.31 2.02
N GLU A 83 -6.54 6.28 2.58
CA GLU A 83 -7.89 5.88 2.18
C GLU A 83 -8.95 6.89 2.65
N VAL A 84 -8.83 7.41 3.88
CA VAL A 84 -9.71 8.50 4.38
C VAL A 84 -9.49 9.79 3.59
N LEU A 85 -8.24 10.09 3.21
CA LEU A 85 -7.93 11.27 2.39
C LEU A 85 -8.51 11.16 0.98
N ASP A 86 -8.48 9.97 0.38
CA ASP A 86 -9.11 9.70 -0.91
C ASP A 86 -10.63 9.87 -0.82
N PHE A 87 -11.29 9.40 0.24
CA PHE A 87 -12.74 9.62 0.43
C PHE A 87 -13.09 11.11 0.55
N VAL A 88 -12.31 11.88 1.31
CA VAL A 88 -12.50 13.33 1.45
C VAL A 88 -12.26 14.03 0.11
N GLY A 89 -11.24 13.60 -0.63
CA GLY A 89 -10.91 14.10 -1.97
C GLY A 89 -12.03 13.86 -2.98
N TRP A 90 -12.51 12.62 -3.10
CA TRP A 90 -13.61 12.26 -4.00
C TRP A 90 -14.92 12.94 -3.60
N GLY A 91 -15.20 13.06 -2.30
CA GLY A 91 -16.36 13.81 -1.80
C GLY A 91 -16.33 15.28 -2.23
N ALA A 92 -15.18 15.94 -2.11
CA ALA A 92 -15.01 17.33 -2.53
C ALA A 92 -15.18 17.50 -4.06
N ILE A 93 -14.62 16.58 -4.86
CA ILE A 93 -14.75 16.61 -6.32
C ILE A 93 -16.21 16.43 -6.75
N LEU A 94 -16.93 15.45 -6.18
CA LEU A 94 -18.34 15.23 -6.50
C LEU A 94 -19.23 16.41 -6.09
N ALA A 95 -18.95 17.03 -4.94
CA ALA A 95 -19.65 18.24 -4.51
C ALA A 95 -19.42 19.41 -5.48
N LEU A 96 -18.18 19.60 -5.93
CA LEU A 96 -17.82 20.62 -6.93
C LEU A 96 -18.51 20.37 -8.26
N LEU A 97 -18.51 19.13 -8.75
CA LEU A 97 -19.19 18.75 -10.00
C LEU A 97 -20.70 18.95 -9.91
N GLY A 98 -21.32 18.61 -8.77
CA GLY A 98 -22.74 18.86 -8.53
C GLY A 98 -23.07 20.36 -8.53
N LEU A 99 -22.22 21.17 -7.90
CA LEU A 99 -22.38 22.63 -7.87
C LEU A 99 -22.18 23.25 -9.26
N MET A 100 -21.20 22.77 -10.02
CA MET A 100 -20.97 23.20 -11.41
C MET A 100 -22.13 22.81 -12.33
N ALA A 101 -22.63 21.57 -12.20
CA ALA A 101 -23.78 21.09 -12.96
C ALA A 101 -25.04 21.90 -12.64
N TRP A 102 -25.27 22.24 -11.36
CA TRP A 102 -26.35 23.13 -10.95
C TRP A 102 -26.28 24.52 -11.58
N TRP A 103 -25.06 25.05 -11.75
CA TRP A 103 -24.84 26.38 -12.32
C TRP A 103 -24.98 26.42 -13.85
N ILE A 104 -24.62 25.32 -14.53
CA ILE A 104 -24.52 25.27 -16.00
C ILE A 104 -25.78 24.69 -16.66
N LEU A 105 -26.53 23.81 -15.99
CA LEU A 105 -27.70 23.21 -16.62
C LEU A 105 -28.88 24.22 -16.69
N PRO A 106 -29.39 24.55 -17.89
CA PRO A 106 -30.61 25.33 -18.01
C PRO A 106 -31.79 24.52 -17.42
N PRO A 107 -32.76 25.18 -16.76
CA PRO A 107 -33.95 24.49 -16.25
C PRO A 107 -34.76 23.96 -17.43
N ILE A 108 -34.63 22.65 -17.70
CA ILE A 108 -35.33 21.98 -18.79
C ILE A 108 -36.82 21.97 -18.44
N PRO A 109 -37.71 22.62 -19.22
CA PRO A 109 -39.10 22.85 -18.83
C PRO A 109 -39.99 21.58 -18.88
N THR A 110 -39.48 20.44 -19.34
CA THR A 110 -40.27 19.20 -19.57
C THR A 110 -40.24 18.20 -18.40
N PHE A 111 -39.48 18.45 -17.32
CA PHE A 111 -39.30 17.49 -16.22
C PHE A 111 -39.90 17.90 -14.86
N LYS A 112 -40.76 18.92 -14.81
CA LYS A 112 -41.30 19.46 -13.54
C LYS A 112 -42.04 18.43 -12.66
N ALA A 113 -42.68 17.41 -13.22
CA ALA A 113 -43.43 16.43 -12.44
C ALA A 113 -42.53 15.38 -11.74
N ASN A 114 -41.34 15.10 -12.29
CA ASN A 114 -40.50 13.98 -11.84
C ASN A 114 -39.14 14.42 -11.29
N GLN A 115 -38.74 15.69 -11.46
CA GLN A 115 -37.45 16.22 -11.01
C GLN A 115 -37.28 16.23 -9.50
N ALA A 116 -38.34 16.55 -8.74
CA ALA A 116 -38.31 16.52 -7.28
C ALA A 116 -38.11 15.08 -6.76
N ALA A 117 -38.81 14.11 -7.38
CA ALA A 117 -38.65 12.69 -7.05
C ALA A 117 -37.26 12.16 -7.48
N LEU A 118 -36.76 12.55 -8.66
CA LEU A 118 -35.46 12.10 -9.16
C LEU A 118 -34.29 12.68 -8.36
N SER A 119 -34.35 13.96 -7.97
CA SER A 119 -33.32 14.61 -7.14
C SER A 119 -33.34 14.12 -5.70
N LEU A 120 -34.52 13.87 -5.12
CA LEU A 120 -34.63 13.28 -3.78
C LEU A 120 -34.16 11.82 -3.78
N ASN A 121 -34.54 11.03 -4.79
CA ASN A 121 -34.07 9.64 -4.92
C ASN A 121 -32.57 9.56 -5.23
N ALA A 122 -32.02 10.48 -6.03
CA ALA A 122 -30.58 10.57 -6.28
C ALA A 122 -29.82 11.00 -5.03
N ALA A 123 -30.34 11.95 -4.24
CA ALA A 123 -29.75 12.38 -2.98
C ALA A 123 -29.82 11.27 -1.91
N LEU A 124 -30.94 10.57 -1.81
CA LEU A 124 -31.11 9.42 -0.91
C LEU A 124 -30.28 8.22 -1.35
N ALA A 125 -30.13 7.98 -2.65
CA ALA A 125 -29.26 6.91 -3.16
C ALA A 125 -27.78 7.24 -2.93
N ALA A 126 -27.36 8.49 -3.14
CA ALA A 126 -25.99 8.93 -2.86
C ALA A 126 -25.68 8.91 -1.36
N GLY A 127 -26.59 9.43 -0.52
CA GLY A 127 -26.46 9.37 0.94
C GLY A 127 -26.53 7.95 1.50
N GLY A 128 -27.39 7.11 0.93
CA GLY A 128 -27.53 5.69 1.28
C GLY A 128 -26.31 4.87 0.87
N ALA A 129 -25.74 5.13 -0.30
CA ALA A 129 -24.48 4.51 -0.72
C ALA A 129 -23.32 4.93 0.19
N PHE A 130 -23.25 6.22 0.57
CA PHE A 130 -22.24 6.72 1.49
C PHE A 130 -22.36 6.10 2.88
N LEU A 131 -23.58 5.98 3.40
CA LEU A 131 -23.85 5.31 4.68
C LEU A 131 -23.57 3.81 4.63
N LEU A 132 -23.90 3.12 3.53
CA LEU A 132 -23.59 1.70 3.36
C LEU A 132 -22.08 1.46 3.32
N VAL A 133 -21.33 2.31 2.61
CA VAL A 133 -19.87 2.21 2.55
C VAL A 133 -19.27 2.51 3.94
N ALA A 134 -19.73 3.56 4.63
CA ALA A 134 -19.29 3.87 5.99
C ALA A 134 -19.64 2.74 6.99
N LEU A 135 -20.80 2.12 6.84
CA LEU A 135 -21.24 0.99 7.66
C LEU A 135 -20.38 -0.26 7.40
N VAL A 136 -20.06 -0.57 6.13
CA VAL A 136 -19.20 -1.71 5.77
C VAL A 136 -17.79 -1.51 6.31
N ILE A 137 -17.24 -0.31 6.22
CA ILE A 137 -15.92 0.03 6.78
C ILE A 137 -15.96 -0.08 8.31
N GLY A 138 -17.00 0.44 8.96
CA GLY A 138 -17.18 0.35 10.42
C GLY A 138 -17.35 -1.09 10.92
N LEU A 139 -18.14 -1.91 10.23
CA LEU A 139 -18.32 -3.33 10.54
C LEU A 139 -17.03 -4.13 10.35
N ARG A 140 -16.26 -3.83 9.30
CA ARG A 140 -14.97 -4.48 9.06
C ARG A 140 -13.93 -4.07 10.11
N SER A 141 -13.92 -2.80 10.52
CA SER A 141 -13.09 -2.29 11.62
C SER A 141 -13.40 -2.97 12.96
N LEU A 142 -14.68 -3.18 13.27
CA LEU A 142 -15.12 -3.88 14.49
C LEU A 142 -14.79 -5.38 14.47
N ALA A 143 -14.81 -6.01 13.30
CA ALA A 143 -14.43 -7.42 13.14
C ALA A 143 -12.93 -7.66 13.39
N ASP A 144 -12.07 -6.71 12.99
CA ASP A 144 -10.62 -6.79 13.23
C ASP A 144 -10.22 -6.52 14.69
N LEU A 145 -10.97 -5.71 15.43
CA LEU A 145 -10.73 -5.44 16.86
C LEU A 145 -11.01 -6.65 17.78
N LYS A 146 -11.71 -7.68 17.29
CA LYS A 146 -12.11 -8.85 18.07
C LYS A 146 -11.13 -10.04 17.97
N ARG A 147 -10.05 -9.92 17.19
CA ARG A 147 -8.96 -10.91 17.08
C ARG A 147 -7.71 -10.46 17.82
#